data_AF-A0A2I0LR99-F1
#
_entry.id   AF-A0A2I0LR99-F1
#
_cell.length_a   1.000
_cell.length_b   1.000
_cell.length_c   1.000
_cell.angle_alpha   90.00
_cell.angle_beta   90.00
_cell.angle_gamma   90.00
#
_symmetry.space_group_name_H-M   'P 1'
#
loop_
_entity.id
_entity.type
_entity.pdbx_description
1 polymer ?
#
loop_
_entity_poly.entity_id
_entity_poly.type
_entity_poly.pdbx_seq_one_letter_code
_entity_poly.pdbx_strand_id
1 'polypeptide(L)'
;MQLGGLVVEEMQLMEGMGTGCSEDTPARREEECWGTQGLAHWGGGTTPPGISHSSGLHRLSGVCPGLLPPPFPANRLPAGNTFLAKGSATLDKLKDLCNEGKEHPSTLWQFYAQAVLDITYFEENQLVNEDFPEESSLQKVKELICILSEPEDLVRECNINEKPINILGAELLECLYWRKGALLYMYCHTARERSRWLRENIAVFKQCLNDGVHYLMKMLSFRCPLQLNEDVSLQDKDTARLLSEGIFSDTHLLAMMYSGEMCYWGLRHCGNGKQESLETTDPVSNSDLACRSQSVPLDFRETGKNMLTKYVAVCEGPLKDQGWNTATAKHMLCYFMKSQN
;
A
#
# COMPACT_ATOMS: atom_id res chain seq x y z
N MET A 1 11.65 -28.35 -33.39
CA MET A 1 10.51 -27.80 -32.63
C MET A 1 11.07 -26.74 -31.69
N GLN A 2 10.91 -25.49 -32.11
CA GLN A 2 11.40 -24.26 -31.49
C GLN A 2 10.27 -23.64 -30.66
N LEU A 3 10.60 -23.17 -29.46
CA LEU A 3 9.94 -22.01 -28.84
C LEU A 3 11.04 -21.16 -28.21
N GLY A 4 11.40 -20.09 -28.91
CA GLY A 4 12.32 -19.04 -28.51
C GLY A 4 12.09 -17.85 -29.45
N GLY A 5 11.94 -16.66 -28.88
CA GLY A 5 11.86 -15.39 -29.61
C GLY A 5 10.45 -14.83 -29.74
N LEU A 6 10.06 -13.94 -28.81
CA LEU A 6 9.00 -12.95 -29.01
C LEU A 6 8.92 -11.91 -27.86
N VAL A 7 10.04 -11.31 -27.44
CA VAL A 7 10.01 -9.98 -26.74
C VAL A 7 11.31 -9.18 -26.96
N VAL A 8 12.07 -9.44 -28.03
CA VAL A 8 13.32 -8.69 -28.35
C VAL A 8 13.20 -7.93 -29.68
N GLU A 9 12.03 -7.90 -30.32
CA GLU A 9 11.90 -7.41 -31.70
C GLU A 9 10.77 -6.38 -31.91
N GLU A 10 10.45 -5.58 -30.89
CA GLU A 10 9.48 -4.47 -31.02
C GLU A 10 10.05 -3.11 -30.61
N MET A 11 11.35 -2.91 -30.84
CA MET A 11 12.02 -1.62 -30.61
C MET A 11 12.87 -1.14 -31.80
N GLN A 12 12.51 -1.56 -33.01
CA GLN A 12 13.28 -1.20 -34.22
C GLN A 12 12.44 -1.18 -35.51
N LEU A 13 11.23 -0.62 -35.45
CA LEU A 13 10.48 -0.21 -36.63
C LEU A 13 9.61 0.97 -36.22
N MET A 14 10.12 2.19 -36.41
CA MET A 14 9.41 3.46 -36.70
C MET A 14 10.31 4.67 -36.41
N GLU A 15 11.48 4.73 -37.05
CA GLU A 15 12.15 6.00 -37.35
C GLU A 15 12.21 6.13 -38.87
N GLY A 16 11.50 7.13 -39.41
CA GLY A 16 11.58 7.47 -40.83
C GLY A 16 10.34 8.14 -41.39
N MET A 17 10.02 9.36 -40.94
CA MET A 17 9.66 10.48 -41.82
C MET A 17 9.39 11.72 -40.96
N GLY A 18 10.22 12.74 -41.15
CA GLY A 18 10.09 14.03 -40.49
C GLY A 18 9.27 15.05 -41.29
N THR A 19 9.09 16.19 -40.60
CA THR A 19 8.82 17.56 -41.08
C THR A 19 7.38 17.91 -41.50
N GLY A 20 6.84 18.94 -40.84
CA GLY A 20 5.64 19.67 -41.28
C GLY A 20 5.04 20.57 -40.18
N CYS A 21 5.19 21.88 -40.33
CA CYS A 21 4.85 22.96 -39.41
C CYS A 21 3.35 23.34 -39.31
N SER A 22 3.10 24.27 -38.35
CA SER A 22 2.09 25.35 -38.32
C SER A 22 0.67 24.98 -37.85
N GLU A 23 0.22 25.49 -36.69
CA GLU A 23 -0.35 26.83 -36.37
C GLU A 23 -1.89 26.73 -36.31
N ASP A 24 -2.47 27.00 -35.13
CA ASP A 24 -3.47 28.06 -34.92
C ASP A 24 -4.31 27.83 -33.64
N THR A 25 -4.16 28.77 -32.70
CA THR A 25 -5.19 29.21 -31.74
C THR A 25 -5.83 30.49 -32.34
N PRO A 26 -7.04 30.97 -31.99
CA PRO A 26 -7.48 31.35 -30.63
C PRO A 26 -9.01 31.08 -30.42
N ALA A 27 -9.77 31.44 -29.37
CA ALA A 27 -9.71 32.49 -28.37
C ALA A 27 -10.70 32.22 -27.19
N ARG A 28 -10.26 32.61 -25.98
CA ARG A 28 -10.93 33.43 -24.94
C ARG A 28 -12.44 33.30 -24.61
N ARG A 29 -12.75 33.09 -23.32
CA ARG A 29 -13.06 34.12 -22.27
C ARG A 29 -13.18 33.44 -20.89
N GLU A 30 -12.39 33.84 -19.88
CA GLU A 30 -12.69 34.84 -18.80
C GLU A 30 -13.74 34.30 -17.81
N GLU A 31 -13.59 34.21 -16.48
CA GLU A 31 -12.95 35.04 -15.42
C GLU A 31 -12.86 34.15 -14.14
N GLU A 32 -11.77 34.06 -13.37
CA GLU A 32 -11.19 34.96 -12.33
C GLU A 32 -11.60 34.69 -10.87
N CYS A 33 -10.67 35.07 -9.97
CA CYS A 33 -10.72 35.26 -8.51
C CYS A 33 -10.39 34.00 -7.66
N TRP A 34 -9.33 33.91 -6.83
CA TRP A 34 -8.40 34.82 -6.12
C TRP A 34 -7.04 34.07 -6.00
N GLY A 35 -5.83 34.63 -5.96
CA GLY A 35 -5.32 35.88 -5.40
C GLY A 35 -4.06 35.54 -4.58
N THR A 36 -2.87 35.72 -5.17
CA THR A 36 -1.54 35.50 -4.55
C THR A 36 -1.06 36.76 -3.84
N GLN A 37 -0.42 36.63 -2.66
CA GLN A 37 0.60 37.51 -2.07
C GLN A 37 1.03 36.92 -0.70
N GLY A 38 2.30 36.83 -0.28
CA GLY A 38 3.55 37.30 -0.86
C GLY A 38 4.76 36.71 -0.10
N LEU A 39 5.92 36.76 -0.77
CA LEU A 39 7.24 36.47 -0.22
C LEU A 39 7.68 37.52 0.81
N ALA A 40 8.42 37.10 1.83
CA ALA A 40 9.46 37.91 2.44
C ALA A 40 10.71 37.06 2.74
N HIS A 41 11.81 37.50 2.15
CA HIS A 41 13.20 37.10 2.34
C HIS A 41 13.65 37.33 3.79
N TRP A 42 14.71 36.68 4.27
CA TRP A 42 15.86 37.26 5.00
C TRP A 42 16.91 36.14 5.20
N GLY A 43 18.19 36.45 4.96
CA GLY A 43 19.32 35.55 5.13
C GLY A 43 20.30 36.05 6.19
N GLY A 44 21.31 35.23 6.51
CA GLY A 44 22.51 35.63 7.27
C GLY A 44 22.68 34.90 8.61
N GLY A 45 23.77 34.14 8.74
CA GLY A 45 24.01 33.15 9.79
C GLY A 45 24.68 33.65 11.08
N THR A 46 24.82 32.73 12.04
CA THR A 46 25.87 32.62 13.08
C THR A 46 25.67 31.30 13.85
N THR A 47 26.72 30.48 13.97
CA THR A 47 26.93 29.45 15.03
C THR A 47 27.80 30.06 16.16
N PRO A 48 28.15 29.41 17.31
CA PRO A 48 27.80 28.11 17.95
C PRO A 48 27.46 28.32 19.48
N PRO A 49 27.65 27.41 20.49
CA PRO A 49 27.95 25.97 20.53
C PRO A 49 27.10 25.08 21.50
N GLY A 50 27.05 23.78 21.20
CA GLY A 50 27.34 22.67 22.14
C GLY A 50 26.38 22.35 23.30
N ILE A 51 25.54 21.31 23.12
CA ILE A 51 25.20 20.35 24.19
C ILE A 51 25.24 18.94 23.60
N SER A 52 26.15 18.13 24.13
CA SER A 52 26.29 16.68 23.95
C SER A 52 25.37 15.89 24.89
N HIS A 53 25.24 14.59 24.64
CA HIS A 53 24.41 13.56 25.30
C HIS A 53 22.99 13.41 24.70
N SER A 54 22.49 12.24 24.34
CA SER A 54 23.03 10.88 24.37
C SER A 54 22.19 9.99 23.46
N SER A 55 22.89 9.23 22.63
CA SER A 55 22.48 8.03 21.91
C SER A 55 21.51 7.12 22.67
N GLY A 56 20.36 6.81 22.05
CA GLY A 56 19.39 5.87 22.60
C GLY A 56 18.21 5.54 21.67
N LEU A 57 18.40 5.44 20.35
CA LEU A 57 17.36 4.94 19.44
C LEU A 57 17.89 4.21 18.19
N HIS A 58 19.17 3.83 18.20
CA HIS A 58 19.75 2.96 17.17
C HIS A 58 19.87 1.53 17.69
N ARG A 59 18.75 0.85 17.96
CA ARG A 59 18.71 -0.63 18.02
C ARG A 59 17.31 -1.23 17.99
N LEU A 60 16.51 -0.86 16.99
CA LEU A 60 15.39 -1.68 16.50
C LEU A 60 15.44 -1.82 14.97
N SER A 61 16.65 -1.92 14.41
CA SER A 61 16.86 -2.17 12.98
C SER A 61 17.43 -3.58 12.78
N GLY A 62 16.56 -4.58 12.95
CA GLY A 62 16.64 -5.82 12.17
C GLY A 62 15.77 -5.72 10.91
N VAL A 63 15.55 -4.49 10.42
CA VAL A 63 14.61 -4.16 9.35
C VAL A 63 15.32 -4.38 8.03
N CYS A 64 14.78 -5.27 7.20
CA CYS A 64 15.13 -5.39 5.78
C CYS A 64 15.22 -3.98 5.15
N PRO A 65 16.28 -3.61 4.41
CA PRO A 65 16.49 -2.26 3.85
C PRO A 65 15.43 -1.76 2.83
N GLY A 66 14.24 -2.37 2.75
CA GLY A 66 13.14 -2.00 1.85
C GLY A 66 11.84 -1.57 2.55
N LEU A 67 11.81 -1.47 3.88
CA LEU A 67 10.62 -1.06 4.65
C LEU A 67 10.56 0.45 4.92
N LEU A 68 10.81 1.28 3.90
CA LEU A 68 10.52 2.71 4.01
C LEU A 68 9.00 2.91 3.90
N PRO A 69 8.35 3.56 4.88
CA PRO A 69 6.97 3.98 4.72
C PRO A 69 6.94 5.06 3.63
N PRO A 70 5.95 5.08 2.72
CA PRO A 70 5.77 6.25 1.89
C PRO A 70 5.05 7.33 2.70
N PRO A 71 5.67 8.48 2.96
CA PRO A 71 5.05 9.73 2.55
C PRO A 71 5.55 9.95 1.12
N PHE A 72 4.72 9.82 0.10
CA PHE A 72 5.11 10.35 -1.21
C PHE A 72 4.56 11.78 -1.31
N PRO A 73 5.31 12.83 -0.90
CA PRO A 73 5.11 14.12 -1.53
C PRO A 73 5.65 13.99 -2.96
N ALA A 74 4.79 14.30 -3.94
CA ALA A 74 5.14 14.38 -5.34
C ALA A 74 6.26 15.42 -5.53
N ASN A 75 7.52 14.97 -5.53
CA ASN A 75 8.66 15.74 -6.00
C ASN A 75 9.75 14.76 -6.48
N ARG A 76 9.74 14.55 -7.80
CA ARG A 76 10.80 14.00 -8.68
C ARG A 76 11.83 13.08 -7.99
N LEU A 77 11.63 11.77 -8.12
CA LEU A 77 12.68 10.77 -7.94
C LEU A 77 13.40 10.51 -9.27
N PRO A 78 14.71 10.80 -9.41
CA PRO A 78 15.54 10.17 -10.43
C PRO A 78 16.09 8.85 -9.85
N ALA A 79 15.26 7.81 -9.74
CA ALA A 79 15.72 6.50 -9.22
C ALA A 79 14.88 5.27 -9.67
N GLY A 80 14.03 5.41 -10.69
CA GLY A 80 13.16 4.31 -11.14
C GLY A 80 13.93 3.05 -11.58
N ASN A 81 15.13 3.20 -12.11
CA ASN A 81 15.94 2.09 -12.61
C ASN A 81 16.55 1.21 -11.49
N THR A 82 16.72 1.74 -10.27
CA THR A 82 17.47 1.03 -9.21
C THR A 82 16.68 -0.14 -8.63
N PHE A 83 15.37 -0.01 -8.43
CA PHE A 83 14.53 -1.08 -7.90
C PHE A 83 14.32 -2.20 -8.93
N LEU A 84 14.09 -1.85 -10.19
CA LEU A 84 14.04 -2.82 -11.28
C LEU A 84 15.36 -3.57 -11.42
N ALA A 85 16.49 -2.88 -11.39
CA ALA A 85 17.80 -3.52 -11.44
C ALA A 85 18.03 -4.46 -10.24
N LYS A 86 17.61 -4.06 -9.03
CA LYS A 86 17.70 -4.91 -7.82
C LYS A 86 16.80 -6.14 -7.92
N GLY A 87 15.57 -5.97 -8.40
CA GLY A 87 14.64 -7.07 -8.65
C GLY A 87 15.17 -8.05 -9.67
N SER A 88 15.67 -7.55 -10.81
CA SER A 88 16.32 -8.35 -11.85
C SER A 88 17.52 -9.13 -11.31
N ALA A 89 18.42 -8.46 -10.58
CA ALA A 89 19.58 -9.12 -9.98
C ALA A 89 19.19 -10.20 -8.96
N THR A 90 18.07 -10.01 -8.24
CA THR A 90 17.53 -11.00 -7.31
C THR A 90 16.97 -12.22 -8.05
N LEU A 91 16.31 -12.03 -9.20
CA LEU A 91 15.85 -13.13 -10.06
C LEU A 91 17.01 -13.89 -10.69
N ASP A 92 18.06 -13.21 -11.15
CA ASP A 92 19.26 -13.85 -11.68
C ASP A 92 19.92 -14.72 -10.61
N LYS A 93 20.06 -14.19 -9.39
CA LYS A 93 20.56 -14.95 -8.24
C LYS A 93 19.66 -16.16 -7.93
N LEU A 94 18.34 -15.98 -7.96
CA LEU A 94 17.39 -17.09 -7.72
C LEU A 94 17.57 -18.20 -8.76
N LYS A 95 17.75 -17.84 -10.04
CA LYS A 95 18.00 -18.79 -11.12
C LYS A 95 19.28 -19.59 -10.88
N ASP A 96 20.35 -18.93 -10.46
CA ASP A 96 21.62 -19.61 -10.12
C ASP A 96 21.44 -20.59 -8.96
N LEU A 97 20.77 -20.18 -7.88
CA LEU A 97 20.51 -21.03 -6.72
C LEU A 97 19.62 -22.25 -7.04
N CYS A 98 18.62 -22.08 -7.91
CA CYS A 98 17.80 -23.18 -8.41
C CYS A 98 18.63 -24.20 -9.20
N ASN A 99 19.61 -23.75 -9.99
CA ASN A 99 20.47 -24.62 -10.77
C ASN A 99 21.50 -25.37 -9.90
N GLU A 100 21.92 -24.76 -8.79
CA GLU A 100 22.88 -25.38 -7.86
C GLU A 100 22.26 -26.47 -6.99
N GLY A 101 20.92 -26.46 -6.80
CA GLY A 101 20.16 -27.53 -6.13
C GLY A 101 20.47 -27.72 -4.64
N LYS A 102 21.14 -26.76 -4.00
CA LYS A 102 21.64 -26.87 -2.61
C LYS A 102 20.87 -26.03 -1.59
N GLU A 103 20.06 -25.08 -2.04
CA GLU A 103 19.37 -24.15 -1.15
C GLU A 103 18.10 -24.73 -0.54
N HIS A 104 17.80 -24.29 0.68
CA HIS A 104 16.56 -24.65 1.34
C HIS A 104 15.36 -24.04 0.59
N PRO A 105 14.26 -24.77 0.37
CA PRO A 105 13.09 -24.27 -0.38
C PRO A 105 12.58 -22.92 0.13
N SER A 106 12.61 -22.67 1.45
CA SER A 106 12.21 -21.38 2.02
C SER A 106 13.06 -20.21 1.51
N THR A 107 14.37 -20.41 1.35
CA THR A 107 15.29 -19.39 0.84
C THR A 107 14.92 -18.98 -0.59
N LEU A 108 14.59 -19.95 -1.43
CA LEU A 108 14.16 -19.71 -2.81
C LEU A 108 12.85 -18.91 -2.86
N TRP A 109 11.85 -19.30 -2.06
CA TRP A 109 10.57 -18.59 -1.97
C TRP A 109 10.71 -17.17 -1.43
N GLN A 110 11.58 -16.96 -0.44
CA GLN A 110 11.85 -15.63 0.11
C GLN A 110 12.54 -14.71 -0.92
N PHE A 111 13.52 -15.22 -1.68
CA PHE A 111 14.15 -14.45 -2.76
C PHE A 111 13.15 -14.11 -3.87
N TYR A 112 12.30 -15.05 -4.25
CA TYR A 112 11.25 -14.80 -5.23
C TYR A 112 10.27 -13.71 -4.75
N ALA A 113 9.77 -13.81 -3.52
CA ALA A 113 8.90 -12.78 -2.93
C ALA A 113 9.58 -11.40 -2.87
N GLN A 114 10.87 -11.36 -2.54
CA GLN A 114 11.65 -10.12 -2.52
C GLN A 114 11.81 -9.50 -3.91
N ALA A 115 12.02 -10.32 -4.95
CA ALA A 115 12.08 -9.85 -6.33
C ALA A 115 10.73 -9.29 -6.80
N VAL A 116 9.63 -10.00 -6.50
CA VAL A 116 8.27 -9.53 -6.76
C VAL A 116 8.03 -8.17 -6.12
N LEU A 117 8.42 -8.01 -4.85
CA LEU A 117 8.34 -6.73 -4.17
C LEU A 117 9.18 -5.66 -4.89
N ASP A 118 10.45 -5.89 -5.16
CA ASP A 118 11.31 -4.85 -5.77
C ASP A 118 10.80 -4.42 -7.16
N ILE A 119 10.31 -5.35 -7.99
CA ILE A 119 9.81 -5.06 -9.35
C ILE A 119 8.49 -4.29 -9.31
N THR A 120 7.49 -4.81 -8.58
CA THR A 120 6.17 -4.18 -8.49
C THR A 120 6.24 -2.78 -7.87
N TYR A 121 7.26 -2.50 -7.06
CA TYR A 121 7.38 -1.20 -6.38
C TYR A 121 7.60 -0.08 -7.39
N PHE A 122 8.38 -0.34 -8.43
CA PHE A 122 8.56 0.60 -9.52
C PHE A 122 7.23 0.94 -10.20
N GLU A 123 6.44 -0.08 -10.56
CA GLU A 123 5.16 0.12 -11.26
C GLU A 123 4.10 0.80 -10.39
N GLU A 124 4.04 0.47 -9.10
CA GLU A 124 3.17 1.15 -8.13
C GLU A 124 3.49 2.64 -8.04
N ASN A 125 4.79 2.99 -8.00
CA ASN A 125 5.21 4.38 -7.98
C ASN A 125 4.84 5.13 -9.26
N GLN A 126 4.88 4.47 -10.43
CA GLN A 126 4.42 5.08 -11.68
C GLN A 126 2.94 5.46 -11.60
N LEU A 127 2.08 4.56 -11.11
CA LEU A 127 0.66 4.86 -10.92
C LEU A 127 0.42 6.04 -9.96
N VAL A 128 1.19 6.11 -8.86
CA VAL A 128 1.10 7.23 -7.91
C VAL A 128 1.57 8.55 -8.55
N ASN A 129 2.68 8.52 -9.29
CA ASN A 129 3.22 9.70 -9.96
C ASN A 129 2.29 10.25 -11.05
N GLU A 130 1.54 9.38 -11.71
CA GLU A 130 0.58 9.71 -12.76
C GLU A 130 -0.83 10.01 -12.21
N ASP A 131 -0.99 10.02 -10.88
CA ASP A 131 -2.27 10.19 -10.17
C ASP A 131 -3.37 9.24 -10.70
N PHE A 132 -3.02 7.96 -10.82
CA PHE A 132 -3.90 6.87 -11.22
C PHE A 132 -4.82 7.22 -12.41
N PRO A 133 -4.31 7.35 -13.65
CA PRO A 133 -5.11 7.66 -14.86
C PRO A 133 -6.40 6.81 -14.97
N GLU A 134 -7.54 7.46 -15.21
CA GLU A 134 -8.88 6.83 -15.12
C GLU A 134 -9.05 5.62 -16.05
N GLU A 135 -8.50 5.69 -17.27
CA GLU A 135 -8.71 4.68 -18.32
C GLU A 135 -7.95 3.37 -18.07
N SER A 136 -6.78 3.42 -17.41
CA SER A 136 -5.86 2.27 -17.31
C SER A 136 -5.62 1.78 -15.89
N SER A 137 -5.81 2.63 -14.87
CA SER A 137 -5.33 2.34 -13.52
C SER A 137 -6.02 1.17 -12.85
N LEU A 138 -7.34 1.00 -13.05
CA LEU A 138 -8.05 -0.11 -12.42
C LEU A 138 -7.48 -1.46 -12.87
N GLN A 139 -7.18 -1.60 -14.17
CA GLN A 139 -6.63 -2.83 -14.70
C GLN A 139 -5.20 -3.06 -14.19
N LYS A 140 -4.37 -2.02 -14.19
CA LYS A 140 -2.99 -2.14 -13.70
C LYS A 140 -2.93 -2.42 -12.19
N VAL A 141 -3.81 -1.82 -11.39
CA VAL A 141 -3.95 -2.14 -9.96
C VAL A 141 -4.32 -3.61 -9.78
N LYS A 142 -5.29 -4.14 -10.53
CA LYS A 142 -5.66 -5.57 -10.44
C LYS A 142 -4.52 -6.50 -10.79
N GLU A 143 -3.76 -6.17 -11.84
CA GLU A 143 -2.56 -6.91 -12.26
C GLU A 143 -1.51 -6.93 -11.15
N LEU A 144 -1.17 -5.76 -10.59
CA LEU A 144 -0.22 -5.63 -9.49
C LEU A 144 -0.66 -6.40 -8.24
N ILE A 145 -1.94 -6.37 -7.89
CA ILE A 145 -2.48 -7.15 -6.77
C ILE A 145 -2.35 -8.66 -7.02
N CYS A 146 -2.56 -9.14 -8.25
CA CYS A 146 -2.31 -10.54 -8.60
C CYS A 146 -0.83 -10.91 -8.44
N ILE A 147 0.07 -10.11 -9.00
CA ILE A 147 1.53 -10.36 -8.90
C ILE A 147 1.99 -10.34 -7.43
N LEU A 148 1.50 -9.41 -6.62
CA LEU A 148 1.78 -9.35 -5.18
C LEU A 148 1.17 -10.52 -4.37
N SER A 149 0.21 -11.25 -4.92
CA SER A 149 -0.38 -12.42 -4.27
C SER A 149 0.32 -13.72 -4.67
N GLU A 150 0.95 -13.73 -5.84
CA GLU A 150 1.62 -14.89 -6.43
C GLU A 150 2.62 -15.60 -5.49
N PRO A 151 3.49 -14.91 -4.71
CA PRO A 151 4.40 -15.61 -3.80
C PRO A 151 3.70 -16.45 -2.74
N GLU A 152 2.59 -15.96 -2.18
CA GLU A 152 1.83 -16.70 -1.17
C GLU A 152 1.01 -17.83 -1.81
N ASP A 153 0.41 -17.55 -2.97
CA ASP A 153 -0.44 -18.49 -3.68
C ASP A 153 0.38 -19.69 -4.19
N LEU A 154 1.55 -19.46 -4.78
CA LEU A 154 2.45 -20.52 -5.21
C LEU A 154 2.92 -21.39 -4.03
N VAL A 155 3.23 -20.78 -2.88
CA VAL A 155 3.60 -21.54 -1.67
C VAL A 155 2.45 -22.45 -1.22
N ARG A 156 1.20 -21.99 -1.33
CA ARG A 156 0.00 -22.76 -1.00
C ARG A 156 -0.27 -23.87 -2.00
N GLU A 157 -0.04 -23.63 -3.29
CA GLU A 157 -0.26 -24.59 -4.38
C GLU A 157 0.80 -25.69 -4.43
N CYS A 158 2.03 -25.41 -3.99
CA CYS A 158 3.12 -26.37 -3.98
C CYS A 158 2.96 -27.51 -2.93
N ASN A 159 1.82 -27.60 -2.24
CA ASN A 159 1.44 -28.70 -1.34
C ASN A 159 2.49 -29.03 -0.26
N ILE A 160 3.29 -28.05 0.14
CA ILE A 160 4.11 -28.15 1.34
C ILE A 160 3.10 -28.07 2.49
N ASN A 161 3.04 -29.08 3.36
CA ASN A 161 2.12 -29.13 4.53
C ASN A 161 2.41 -28.04 5.60
N GLU A 162 3.04 -26.94 5.19
CA GLU A 162 3.42 -25.81 6.01
C GLU A 162 2.59 -24.58 5.65
N LYS A 163 2.29 -23.76 6.66
CA LYS A 163 1.60 -22.49 6.44
C LYS A 163 2.54 -21.53 5.70
N PRO A 164 2.04 -20.65 4.82
CA PRO A 164 2.89 -19.68 4.11
C PRO A 164 3.82 -18.86 5.01
N ILE A 165 3.38 -18.55 6.24
CA ILE A 165 4.19 -17.83 7.24
C ILE A 165 5.46 -18.58 7.67
N ASN A 166 5.47 -19.92 7.63
CA ASN A 166 6.64 -20.71 7.98
C ASN A 166 7.70 -20.70 6.86
N ILE A 167 7.28 -20.46 5.62
CA ILE A 167 8.13 -20.49 4.43
C ILE A 167 8.62 -19.08 4.09
N LEU A 168 7.69 -18.14 3.93
CA LEU A 168 7.98 -16.75 3.57
C LEU A 168 8.40 -15.90 4.78
N GLY A 169 8.02 -16.29 5.99
CA GLY A 169 8.24 -15.49 7.18
C GLY A 169 7.22 -14.35 7.34
N ALA A 170 7.09 -13.86 8.58
CA ALA A 170 6.12 -12.81 8.91
C ALA A 170 6.43 -11.47 8.23
N GLU A 171 7.71 -11.10 8.08
CA GLU A 171 8.10 -9.80 7.52
C GLU A 171 7.72 -9.65 6.05
N LEU A 172 7.97 -10.67 5.22
CA LEU A 172 7.63 -10.64 3.80
C LEU A 172 6.11 -10.67 3.61
N LEU A 173 5.38 -11.49 4.38
CA LEU A 173 3.93 -11.50 4.33
C LEU A 173 3.33 -10.17 4.75
N GLU A 174 3.80 -9.59 5.86
CA GLU A 174 3.39 -8.26 6.29
C GLU A 174 3.61 -7.22 5.19
N CYS A 175 4.77 -7.25 4.51
CA CYS A 175 5.09 -6.36 3.42
C CYS A 175 4.17 -6.54 2.19
N LEU A 176 3.94 -7.79 1.77
CA LEU A 176 3.04 -8.10 0.64
C LEU A 176 1.62 -7.59 0.91
N TYR A 177 1.09 -7.84 2.11
CA TYR A 177 -0.26 -7.39 2.49
C TYR A 177 -0.34 -5.88 2.72
N TRP A 178 0.70 -5.27 3.30
CA TRP A 178 0.82 -3.81 3.38
C TRP A 178 0.70 -3.18 2.00
N ARG A 179 1.48 -3.65 1.03
CA ARG A 179 1.52 -3.06 -0.31
C ARG A 179 0.23 -3.23 -1.07
N LYS A 180 -0.40 -4.42 -0.99
CA LYS A 180 -1.74 -4.63 -1.56
C LYS A 180 -2.77 -3.66 -0.98
N GLY A 181 -2.79 -3.50 0.35
CA GLY A 181 -3.69 -2.59 1.04
C GLY A 181 -3.44 -1.11 0.73
N ALA A 182 -2.17 -0.69 0.74
CA ALA A 182 -1.76 0.68 0.44
C ALA A 182 -2.04 1.07 -1.02
N LEU A 183 -1.79 0.18 -1.98
CA LEU A 183 -2.10 0.42 -3.38
C LEU A 183 -3.60 0.66 -3.60
N LEU A 184 -4.45 -0.17 -2.99
CA LEU A 184 -5.90 0.01 -3.06
C LEU A 184 -6.37 1.27 -2.34
N TYR A 185 -5.77 1.62 -1.19
CA TYR A 185 -6.03 2.89 -0.52
C TYR A 185 -5.74 4.07 -1.43
N MET A 186 -4.57 4.11 -2.06
CA MET A 186 -4.17 5.21 -2.96
C MET A 186 -5.07 5.31 -4.19
N TYR A 187 -5.39 4.17 -4.81
CA TYR A 187 -6.33 4.13 -5.93
C TYR A 187 -7.70 4.67 -5.52
N CYS A 188 -8.27 4.21 -4.39
CA CYS A 188 -9.55 4.68 -3.90
C CYS A 188 -9.51 6.17 -3.50
N HIS A 189 -8.39 6.62 -2.93
CA HIS A 189 -8.17 8.00 -2.55
C HIS A 189 -8.27 8.95 -3.75
N THR A 190 -7.71 8.56 -4.91
CA THR A 190 -7.83 9.35 -6.14
C THR A 190 -9.21 9.16 -6.79
N ALA A 191 -9.69 7.91 -6.88
CA ALA A 191 -10.95 7.60 -7.56
C ALA A 191 -12.18 8.25 -6.90
N ARG A 192 -12.19 8.45 -5.58
CA ARG A 192 -13.30 9.09 -4.85
C ARG A 192 -13.55 10.54 -5.27
N GLU A 193 -12.51 11.24 -5.73
CA GLU A 193 -12.60 12.64 -6.18
C GLU A 193 -13.22 12.73 -7.60
N ARG A 194 -13.28 11.62 -8.34
CA ARG A 194 -13.88 11.53 -9.69
C ARG A 194 -15.37 11.22 -9.60
N SER A 195 -16.15 12.24 -9.27
CA SER A 195 -17.59 12.11 -8.97
C SER A 195 -18.46 11.43 -10.05
N ARG A 196 -18.10 11.52 -11.34
CA ARG A 196 -18.78 10.78 -12.43
C ARG A 196 -18.42 9.29 -12.38
N TRP A 197 -17.12 8.98 -12.45
CA TRP A 197 -16.60 7.62 -12.41
C TRP A 197 -17.10 6.84 -11.17
N LEU A 198 -17.05 7.47 -9.99
CA LEU A 198 -17.48 6.85 -8.73
C LEU A 198 -18.96 6.42 -8.76
N ARG A 199 -19.82 7.21 -9.41
CA ARG A 199 -21.25 6.91 -9.51
C ARG A 199 -21.51 5.72 -10.42
N GLU A 200 -20.76 5.62 -11.51
CA GLU A 200 -20.85 4.54 -12.50
C GLU A 200 -20.20 3.24 -11.97
N ASN A 201 -19.22 3.35 -11.08
CA ASN A 201 -18.37 2.24 -10.64
C ASN A 201 -18.46 1.97 -9.12
N ILE A 202 -19.58 2.33 -8.47
CA ILE A 202 -19.70 2.27 -7.00
C ILE A 202 -19.48 0.86 -6.43
N ALA A 203 -19.89 -0.18 -7.16
CA ALA A 203 -19.68 -1.57 -6.75
C ALA A 203 -18.20 -1.97 -6.80
N VAL A 204 -17.48 -1.55 -7.84
CA VAL A 204 -16.03 -1.76 -7.97
C VAL A 204 -15.29 -0.99 -6.87
N PHE A 205 -15.66 0.27 -6.65
CA PHE A 205 -15.11 1.07 -5.57
C PHE A 205 -15.31 0.41 -4.19
N LYS A 206 -16.52 -0.06 -3.90
CA LYS A 206 -16.83 -0.79 -2.66
C LYS A 206 -15.97 -2.05 -2.50
N GLN A 207 -15.77 -2.80 -3.59
CA GLN A 207 -14.92 -3.99 -3.58
C GLN A 207 -13.46 -3.63 -3.28
N CYS A 208 -12.92 -2.61 -3.95
CA CYS A 208 -11.56 -2.12 -3.68
C CYS A 208 -11.37 -1.69 -2.21
N LEU A 209 -12.37 -1.03 -1.61
CA LEU A 209 -12.33 -0.67 -0.19
C LEU A 209 -12.34 -1.90 0.72
N ASN A 210 -13.21 -2.88 0.44
CA ASN A 210 -13.27 -4.13 1.21
C ASN A 210 -11.94 -4.89 1.16
N ASP A 211 -11.38 -5.06 -0.04
CA ASP A 211 -10.13 -5.78 -0.24
C ASP A 211 -8.96 -5.03 0.39
N GLY A 212 -8.92 -3.69 0.23
CA GLY A 212 -7.90 -2.83 0.84
C GLY A 212 -7.88 -2.95 2.36
N VAL A 213 -9.04 -2.82 3.01
CA VAL A 213 -9.16 -2.99 4.47
C VAL A 213 -8.80 -4.42 4.88
N HIS A 214 -9.26 -5.43 4.14
CA HIS A 214 -8.93 -6.83 4.43
C HIS A 214 -7.42 -7.06 4.40
N TYR A 215 -6.71 -6.54 3.39
CA TYR A 215 -5.27 -6.69 3.29
C TYR A 215 -4.53 -5.99 4.43
N LEU A 216 -4.94 -4.76 4.79
CA LEU A 216 -4.34 -4.04 5.93
C LEU A 216 -4.61 -4.74 7.26
N MET A 217 -5.82 -5.27 7.48
CA MET A 217 -6.12 -6.09 8.66
C MET A 217 -5.26 -7.33 8.73
N LYS A 218 -5.05 -8.00 7.59
CA LYS A 218 -4.21 -9.19 7.51
C LYS A 218 -2.74 -8.85 7.80
N MET A 219 -2.24 -7.74 7.24
CA MET A 219 -0.92 -7.19 7.53
C MET A 219 -0.70 -7.00 9.04
N LEU A 220 -1.64 -6.35 9.73
CA LEU A 220 -1.60 -6.12 11.18
C LEU A 220 -1.63 -7.40 12.03
N SER A 221 -1.95 -8.56 11.43
CA SER A 221 -2.12 -9.84 12.14
C SER A 221 -0.91 -10.78 12.08
N PHE A 222 0.12 -10.48 11.28
CA PHE A 222 1.26 -11.40 11.10
C PHE A 222 2.24 -11.41 12.27
N ARG A 223 2.32 -10.33 13.05
CA ARG A 223 3.17 -10.26 14.23
C ARG A 223 2.35 -10.51 15.49
N CYS A 224 2.88 -11.35 16.38
CA CYS A 224 2.29 -11.57 17.68
C CYS A 224 2.69 -10.44 18.64
N PRO A 225 1.76 -9.81 19.38
CA PRO A 225 2.11 -8.87 20.43
C PRO A 225 3.07 -9.50 21.45
N LEU A 226 4.08 -8.76 21.88
CA LEU A 226 5.06 -9.28 22.82
C LEU A 226 4.43 -9.40 24.21
N GLN A 227 4.40 -10.61 24.77
CA GLN A 227 4.19 -10.79 26.21
C GLN A 227 5.49 -10.44 26.91
N LEU A 228 5.58 -9.21 27.41
CA LEU A 228 6.71 -8.76 28.20
C LEU A 228 6.64 -9.43 29.58
N ASN A 229 7.29 -10.59 29.71
CA ASN A 229 7.57 -11.18 31.02
C ASN A 229 8.52 -10.26 31.81
N GLU A 230 8.46 -10.32 33.14
CA GLU A 230 9.19 -9.47 34.10
C GLU A 230 10.72 -9.41 33.89
N ASP A 231 11.30 -10.35 33.12
CA ASP A 231 12.75 -10.49 32.90
C ASP A 231 13.31 -9.65 31.74
N VAL A 232 12.48 -9.03 30.90
CA VAL A 232 12.92 -8.12 29.82
C VAL A 232 12.59 -6.68 30.21
N SER A 233 13.54 -6.02 30.87
CA SER A 233 13.44 -4.58 31.19
C SER A 233 13.62 -3.75 29.91
N LEU A 234 12.55 -3.49 29.17
CA LEU A 234 12.52 -2.38 28.24
C LEU A 234 12.66 -1.09 29.06
N GLN A 235 13.75 -0.35 28.83
CA GLN A 235 14.01 0.92 29.53
C GLN A 235 12.96 1.99 29.18
N ASP A 236 12.33 1.87 28.02
CA ASP A 236 11.25 2.74 27.58
C ASP A 236 9.88 2.04 27.72
N LYS A 237 9.04 2.60 28.61
CA LYS A 237 7.67 2.13 28.87
C LYS A 237 6.76 2.33 27.66
N ASP A 238 7.01 3.35 26.85
CA ASP A 238 6.17 3.64 25.69
C ASP A 238 6.44 2.64 24.56
N THR A 239 7.70 2.32 24.27
CA THR A 239 8.08 1.21 23.38
C THR A 239 7.50 -0.12 23.86
N ALA A 240 7.59 -0.43 25.16
CA ALA A 240 7.01 -1.64 25.73
C ALA A 240 5.50 -1.73 25.48
N ARG A 241 4.79 -0.63 25.70
CA ARG A 241 3.35 -0.54 25.48
C ARG A 241 3.00 -0.74 24.00
N LEU A 242 3.71 -0.10 23.08
CA LEU A 242 3.51 -0.27 21.64
C LEU A 242 3.66 -1.73 21.20
N LEU A 243 4.72 -2.41 21.63
CA LEU A 243 4.98 -3.80 21.27
C LEU A 243 3.94 -4.76 21.87
N SER A 244 3.45 -4.48 23.08
CA SER A 244 2.36 -5.24 23.71
C SER A 244 1.00 -5.04 23.04
N GLU A 245 0.81 -3.92 22.34
CA GLU A 245 -0.35 -3.62 21.50
C GLU A 245 -0.19 -4.16 20.07
N GLY A 246 0.95 -4.80 19.75
CA GLY A 246 1.25 -5.32 18.41
C GLY A 246 1.60 -4.23 17.40
N ILE A 247 2.19 -3.11 17.83
CA ILE A 247 2.60 -1.99 16.99
C ILE A 247 4.13 -1.96 16.91
N PHE A 248 4.65 -2.29 15.74
CA PHE A 248 6.09 -2.50 15.55
C PHE A 248 6.76 -1.44 14.66
N SER A 249 5.98 -0.60 13.98
CA SER A 249 6.47 0.39 13.04
C SER A 249 5.41 1.45 12.71
N ASP A 250 5.86 2.57 12.13
CA ASP A 250 4.96 3.62 11.60
C ASP A 250 3.98 3.06 10.56
N THR A 251 4.38 2.03 9.81
CA THR A 251 3.53 1.33 8.85
C THR A 251 2.28 0.74 9.50
N HIS A 252 2.36 0.26 10.74
CA HIS A 252 1.18 -0.23 11.48
C HIS A 252 0.19 0.91 11.77
N LEU A 253 0.69 2.11 12.10
CA LEU A 253 -0.15 3.28 12.36
C LEU A 253 -0.82 3.76 11.07
N LEU A 254 -0.06 3.80 9.96
CA LEU A 254 -0.61 4.11 8.64
C LEU A 254 -1.67 3.09 8.23
N ALA A 255 -1.44 1.79 8.46
CA ALA A 255 -2.44 0.75 8.18
C ALA A 255 -3.74 0.95 8.96
N MET A 256 -3.66 1.34 10.24
CA MET A 256 -4.84 1.67 11.04
C MET A 256 -5.58 2.91 10.49
N MET A 257 -4.85 3.97 10.17
CA MET A 257 -5.45 5.20 9.62
C MET A 257 -6.10 4.94 8.25
N TYR A 258 -5.38 4.31 7.32
CA TYR A 258 -5.88 3.98 5.97
C TYR A 258 -7.08 3.04 6.03
N SER A 259 -7.06 2.04 6.90
CA SER A 259 -8.21 1.14 7.11
C SER A 259 -9.44 1.92 7.59
N GLY A 260 -9.25 2.80 8.58
CA GLY A 260 -10.32 3.63 9.13
C GLY A 260 -10.91 4.61 8.12
N GLU A 261 -10.06 5.23 7.30
CA GLU A 261 -10.50 6.17 6.27
C GLU A 261 -11.20 5.48 5.09
N MET A 262 -10.71 4.33 4.63
CA MET A 262 -11.44 3.51 3.64
C MET A 262 -12.82 3.07 4.17
N CYS A 263 -12.91 2.69 5.44
CA CYS A 263 -14.18 2.39 6.09
C CYS A 263 -15.13 3.60 6.11
N TYR A 264 -14.60 4.79 6.38
CA TYR A 264 -15.36 6.03 6.32
C TYR A 264 -15.89 6.31 4.90
N TRP A 265 -15.07 6.14 3.87
CA TRP A 265 -15.51 6.28 2.47
C TRP A 265 -16.56 5.24 2.09
N GLY A 266 -16.41 3.98 2.55
CA GLY A 266 -17.36 2.90 2.31
C GLY A 266 -18.75 3.24 2.83
N LEU A 267 -18.84 3.80 4.05
CA LEU A 267 -20.13 4.25 4.59
C LEU A 267 -20.68 5.50 3.88
N ARG A 268 -19.81 6.46 3.56
CA ARG A 268 -20.20 7.73 2.95
C ARG A 268 -20.73 7.57 1.54
N HIS A 269 -20.12 6.70 0.74
CA HIS A 269 -20.40 6.57 -0.69
C HIS A 269 -21.20 5.32 -1.05
N CYS A 270 -21.04 4.21 -0.31
CA CYS A 270 -21.69 2.95 -0.64
C CYS A 270 -22.89 2.61 0.27
N GLY A 271 -23.16 3.44 1.29
CA GLY A 271 -24.27 3.29 2.24
C GLY A 271 -24.09 2.16 3.27
N ASN A 272 -24.86 2.23 4.37
CA ASN A 272 -25.02 1.10 5.30
C ASN A 272 -25.74 0.00 4.52
N GLY A 273 -25.06 -1.13 4.25
CA GLY A 273 -25.65 -2.22 3.48
C GLY A 273 -26.95 -2.73 4.09
N LYS A 274 -28.10 -2.30 3.57
CA LYS A 274 -29.22 -3.22 3.41
C LYS A 274 -28.89 -4.01 2.16
N GLN A 275 -28.49 -5.25 2.37
CA GLN A 275 -28.28 -6.24 1.35
C GLN A 275 -29.55 -6.29 0.49
N GLU A 276 -29.48 -5.78 -0.75
CA GLU A 276 -30.47 -6.16 -1.74
C GLU A 276 -30.25 -7.65 -1.98
N SER A 277 -31.23 -8.45 -1.56
CA SER A 277 -31.37 -9.84 -1.93
C SER A 277 -31.48 -9.90 -3.45
N LEU A 278 -30.37 -10.12 -4.14
CA LEU A 278 -30.40 -10.40 -5.56
C LEU A 278 -30.89 -11.83 -5.73
N GLU A 279 -32.18 -11.95 -6.06
CA GLU A 279 -32.80 -13.18 -6.51
C GLU A 279 -32.09 -13.72 -7.75
N THR A 280 -31.96 -15.04 -7.75
CA THR A 280 -31.36 -15.91 -8.74
C THR A 280 -31.88 -15.66 -10.15
N THR A 281 -31.01 -15.26 -11.09
CA THR A 281 -31.11 -15.73 -12.48
C THR A 281 -29.73 -15.79 -13.13
N ASP A 282 -29.26 -17.01 -13.37
CA ASP A 282 -28.17 -17.36 -14.30
C ASP A 282 -28.79 -18.10 -15.50
N PRO A 283 -28.11 -18.33 -16.66
CA PRO A 283 -26.68 -18.08 -16.95
C PRO A 283 -26.36 -17.47 -18.35
N VAL A 284 -25.12 -17.00 -18.57
CA VAL A 284 -24.18 -17.43 -19.65
C VAL A 284 -22.79 -16.76 -19.47
N SER A 285 -21.76 -17.60 -19.51
CA SER A 285 -20.33 -17.39 -19.23
C SER A 285 -19.53 -16.51 -20.21
N ASN A 286 -18.45 -15.89 -19.68
CA ASN A 286 -17.06 -16.06 -20.14
C ASN A 286 -16.05 -15.70 -19.03
N SER A 287 -15.30 -16.72 -18.56
CA SER A 287 -13.90 -16.79 -18.06
C SER A 287 -13.13 -15.49 -17.74
N ASP A 288 -12.32 -15.32 -16.70
CA ASP A 288 -11.67 -16.22 -15.72
C ASP A 288 -11.14 -15.37 -14.54
N LEU A 289 -10.85 -16.05 -13.41
CA LEU A 289 -10.08 -15.55 -12.25
C LEU A 289 -10.78 -14.63 -11.25
N ALA A 290 -11.93 -15.06 -10.74
CA ALA A 290 -12.36 -14.65 -9.41
C ALA A 290 -11.65 -15.52 -8.36
N CYS A 291 -10.52 -15.06 -7.80
CA CYS A 291 -9.99 -15.57 -6.54
C CYS A 291 -10.99 -15.21 -5.41
N ARG A 292 -12.16 -15.85 -5.40
CA ARG A 292 -13.22 -15.62 -4.42
C ARG A 292 -12.97 -16.52 -3.21
N SER A 293 -12.14 -16.04 -2.29
CA SER A 293 -12.46 -16.29 -0.89
C SER A 293 -13.79 -15.59 -0.64
N GLN A 294 -14.85 -16.34 -0.29
CA GLN A 294 -16.09 -15.76 0.22
C GLN A 294 -15.77 -15.12 1.58
N SER A 295 -15.21 -13.92 1.55
CA SER A 295 -14.92 -13.15 2.74
C SER A 295 -16.24 -12.71 3.35
N VAL A 296 -16.38 -12.92 4.66
CA VAL A 296 -17.49 -12.37 5.44
C VAL A 296 -17.59 -10.88 5.11
N PRO A 297 -18.79 -10.35 4.79
CA PRO A 297 -18.94 -8.93 4.47
C PRO A 297 -18.34 -8.07 5.56
N LEU A 298 -17.42 -7.19 5.18
CA LEU A 298 -16.75 -6.29 6.11
C LEU A 298 -17.76 -5.32 6.72
N ASP A 299 -17.84 -5.28 8.04
CA ASP A 299 -18.55 -4.20 8.74
C ASP A 299 -17.65 -2.97 8.76
N PHE A 300 -17.83 -2.08 7.76
CA PHE A 300 -17.09 -0.83 7.66
C PHE A 300 -17.22 0.03 8.93
N ARG A 301 -18.38 0.02 9.60
CA ARG A 301 -18.58 0.88 10.77
C ARG A 301 -17.77 0.39 11.95
N GLU A 302 -17.94 -0.87 12.30
CA GLU A 302 -17.26 -1.44 13.47
C GLU A 302 -15.75 -1.54 13.22
N THR A 303 -15.35 -1.96 12.03
CA THR A 303 -13.92 -2.04 11.65
C THR A 303 -13.28 -0.65 11.68
N GLY A 304 -13.91 0.35 11.05
CA GLY A 304 -13.38 1.71 11.02
C GLY A 304 -13.28 2.34 12.41
N LYS A 305 -14.28 2.13 13.26
CA LYS A 305 -14.27 2.58 14.65
C LYS A 305 -13.12 1.95 15.44
N ASN A 306 -12.92 0.64 15.33
CA ASN A 306 -11.89 -0.07 16.07
C ASN A 306 -10.48 0.38 15.64
N MET A 307 -10.24 0.50 14.33
CA MET A 307 -8.95 0.95 13.80
C MET A 307 -8.62 2.38 14.22
N LEU A 308 -9.54 3.33 14.04
CA LEU A 308 -9.28 4.73 14.39
C LEU A 308 -9.20 4.96 15.89
N THR A 309 -9.97 4.22 16.71
CA THR A 309 -9.87 4.32 18.16
C THR A 309 -8.48 3.90 18.63
N LYS A 310 -7.97 2.78 18.09
CA LYS A 310 -6.61 2.30 18.40
C LYS A 310 -5.55 3.29 17.92
N TYR A 311 -5.66 3.79 16.69
CA TYR A 311 -4.76 4.82 16.15
C TYR A 311 -4.69 6.05 17.06
N VAL A 312 -5.84 6.65 17.42
CA VAL A 312 -5.88 7.84 18.28
C VAL A 312 -5.30 7.56 19.66
N ALA A 313 -5.65 6.42 20.28
CA ALA A 313 -5.13 6.05 21.61
C ALA A 313 -3.60 5.92 21.64
N VAL A 314 -3.01 5.45 20.53
CA VAL A 314 -1.57 5.28 20.40
C VAL A 314 -0.87 6.61 20.11
N CYS A 315 -1.40 7.37 19.14
CA CYS A 315 -0.85 8.67 18.76
C CYS A 315 -0.92 9.71 19.89
N GLU A 316 -1.96 9.69 20.73
CA GLU A 316 -2.08 10.64 21.85
C GLU A 316 -1.55 10.11 23.18
N GLY A 317 -1.16 8.82 23.20
CA GLY A 317 -0.53 8.16 24.33
C GLY A 317 0.97 8.01 24.09
N PRO A 318 1.47 6.79 23.83
CA PRO A 318 2.91 6.52 23.67
C PRO A 318 3.64 7.37 22.64
N LEU A 319 2.94 7.94 21.65
CA LEU A 319 3.54 8.70 20.55
C LEU A 319 3.15 10.19 20.53
N LYS A 320 2.65 10.74 21.65
CA LYS A 320 2.12 12.11 21.72
C LYS A 320 3.08 13.18 21.19
N ASP A 321 4.37 13.01 21.44
CA ASP A 321 5.40 14.00 21.08
C ASP A 321 6.09 13.69 19.74
N GLN A 322 5.58 12.71 18.97
CA GLN A 322 6.16 12.26 17.70
C GLN A 322 5.49 12.88 16.47
N GLY A 323 4.63 13.89 16.65
CA GLY A 323 4.07 14.69 15.54
C GLY A 323 2.92 14.04 14.75
N TRP A 324 2.34 12.94 15.23
CA TRP A 324 1.19 12.31 14.59
C TRP A 324 -0.09 13.15 14.73
N ASN A 325 -0.84 13.31 13.63
CA ASN A 325 -2.07 14.10 13.59
C ASN A 325 -3.32 13.21 13.75
N THR A 326 -4.11 13.47 14.78
CA THR A 326 -5.35 12.73 15.08
C THR A 326 -6.64 13.45 14.71
N ALA A 327 -6.57 14.68 14.19
CA ALA A 327 -7.75 15.52 13.92
C ALA A 327 -8.71 14.85 12.93
N THR A 328 -8.18 14.35 11.81
CA THR A 328 -8.96 13.64 10.78
C THR A 328 -9.57 12.35 11.33
N ALA A 329 -8.77 11.55 12.05
CA ALA A 329 -9.24 10.30 12.66
C ALA A 329 -10.39 10.54 13.65
N LYS A 330 -10.27 11.57 14.51
CA LYS A 330 -11.31 11.97 15.45
C LYS A 330 -12.59 12.43 14.73
N HIS A 331 -12.47 13.18 13.65
CA HIS A 331 -13.62 13.60 12.85
C HIS A 331 -14.37 12.39 12.26
N MET A 332 -13.66 11.42 11.69
CA MET A 332 -14.25 10.18 11.19
C MET A 332 -14.88 9.32 12.30
N LEU A 333 -14.25 9.23 13.47
CA LEU A 333 -14.83 8.56 14.64
C LEU A 333 -16.16 9.18 15.06
N CYS A 334 -16.25 10.51 15.10
CA CYS A 334 -17.52 11.19 15.36
C CYS A 334 -18.60 10.82 14.33
N TYR A 335 -18.25 10.62 13.06
CA TYR A 335 -19.18 10.15 12.03
C TYR A 335 -19.69 8.74 12.33
N PHE A 336 -18.80 7.81 12.71
CA PHE A 336 -19.19 6.44 13.04
C PHE A 336 -20.14 6.35 14.25
N MET A 337 -19.99 7.26 15.23
CA MET A 337 -20.86 7.32 16.41
C MET A 337 -22.24 7.95 16.11
N LYS A 338 -22.32 8.93 15.19
CA LYS A 338 -23.57 9.66 14.91
C LYS A 338 -24.63 8.84 14.18
N SER A 339 -24.26 7.85 13.37
CA SER A 339 -25.23 7.07 12.58
C SER A 339 -25.83 5.86 13.34
N GLN A 340 -25.84 5.89 14.67
CA GLN A 340 -26.57 4.92 15.53
C GLN A 340 -27.91 5.45 16.08
N ASN A 341 -28.28 6.70 15.77
CA ASN A 341 -29.59 7.30 16.08
C ASN A 341 -30.51 7.36 14.84
#